data_AF-A0A916Z515-F1
#
_entry.id   AF-A0A916Z515-F1
#
_cell.length_a   1.000
_cell.length_b   1.000
_cell.length_c   1.000
_cell.angle_alpha   90.00
_cell.angle_beta   90.00
_cell.angle_gamma   90.00
#
_symmetry.space_group_name_H-M   'P 1'
#
loop_
_entity.id
_entity.type
_entity.pdbx_description
1 polymer ?
#
loop_
_entity_poly.entity_id
_entity_poly.type
_entity_poly.pdbx_seq_one_letter_code
_entity_poly.pdbx_strand_id
1 'polypeptide(L)'
;MNKYGRQEANQRRNVNLVLLVVVACALGFIGGRISMMAQYPVLKEAAFRNLSYAYTEIMDNYLNGATSKALVEGATEGMVASLDDPYSVYLSGDKGEQYVQSYEDTFVGIGVEIREQDGEFIIENTIKDAPAEKAGLKSGDVFLSVDGKTAKGITLADLKQLVQGKEGSTAKLMIRRQGMNEPLEVPVTRGAVPVHTVTFEMKEGQIGEISITRFAEKTGDEFKEAVTKLQQLGMKSLLIDLRGNPGGLLTPTVEIANLFVPKGETILQVVYKDEKQVITHKSEQKTPWKLPLAILVDDHTASSAEVLTAALKTTANASVIGQKTFGKGIVQNFRQLKGGSVLKLTEAQWRSPDGQWIHKKGIEPTIAVEAPSYTLLPRLPAGLLIKEGDYGDKVQTVQTMLSTLGYSAGAGNGIFDEGTAAAVKKFQRDEALPDNGAVNDRTAYRITARLMEKYKKEDPQLRAALKALQAEGK
;
A
#
# COMPACT_ATOMS: atom_id res chain seq x y z
N MET A 1 -73.34 -47.50 28.30
CA MET A 1 -72.91 -46.42 27.39
C MET A 1 -73.00 -46.92 25.96
N ASN A 2 -73.81 -46.26 25.13
CA ASN A 2 -74.14 -46.66 23.76
C ASN A 2 -72.92 -46.48 22.80
N LYS A 3 -72.79 -47.32 21.74
CA LYS A 3 -71.65 -47.28 20.77
C LYS A 3 -71.39 -45.87 20.21
N TYR A 4 -72.46 -45.09 20.02
CA TYR A 4 -72.44 -43.69 19.57
C TYR A 4 -71.71 -42.74 20.54
N GLY A 5 -71.85 -42.91 21.86
CA GLY A 5 -71.19 -42.05 22.86
C GLY A 5 -69.67 -42.25 22.94
N ARG A 6 -69.15 -43.44 22.58
CA ARG A 6 -67.69 -43.69 22.49
C ARG A 6 -67.06 -43.08 21.23
N GLN A 7 -67.80 -43.06 20.10
CA GLN A 7 -67.35 -42.41 18.87
C GLN A 7 -67.26 -40.89 19.04
N GLU A 8 -68.30 -40.26 19.62
CA GLU A 8 -68.26 -38.82 19.92
C GLU A 8 -67.15 -38.46 20.92
N ALA A 9 -66.93 -39.28 21.95
CA ALA A 9 -65.85 -39.04 22.91
C ALA A 9 -64.46 -39.15 22.27
N ASN A 10 -64.23 -40.13 21.39
CA ASN A 10 -62.98 -40.27 20.65
C ASN A 10 -62.79 -39.14 19.62
N GLN A 11 -63.86 -38.70 18.96
CA GLN A 11 -63.81 -37.57 18.03
C GLN A 11 -63.50 -36.25 18.76
N ARG A 12 -64.14 -35.99 19.91
CA ARG A 12 -63.81 -34.84 20.78
C ARG A 12 -62.38 -34.91 21.29
N ARG A 13 -61.90 -36.09 21.68
CA ARG A 13 -60.50 -36.29 22.10
C ARG A 13 -59.51 -36.01 20.97
N ASN A 14 -59.79 -36.49 19.76
CA ASN A 14 -58.93 -36.24 18.59
C ASN A 14 -58.94 -34.77 18.18
N VAL A 15 -60.10 -34.10 18.22
CA VAL A 15 -60.21 -32.65 17.98
C VAL A 15 -59.41 -31.86 19.02
N ASN A 16 -59.54 -32.20 20.30
CA ASN A 16 -58.77 -31.57 21.37
C ASN A 16 -57.27 -31.79 21.24
N LEU A 17 -56.84 -32.98 20.80
CA LEU A 17 -55.43 -33.31 20.58
C LEU A 17 -54.84 -32.53 19.41
N VAL A 18 -55.58 -32.40 18.29
CA VAL A 18 -55.20 -31.56 17.16
C VAL A 18 -55.13 -30.10 17.58
N LEU A 19 -56.09 -29.61 18.35
CA LEU A 19 -56.09 -28.23 18.87
C LEU A 19 -54.86 -27.97 19.76
N LEU A 20 -54.50 -28.91 20.64
CA LEU A 20 -53.30 -28.84 21.47
C LEU A 20 -52.02 -28.77 20.65
N VAL A 21 -51.91 -29.58 19.58
CA VAL A 21 -50.77 -29.54 18.67
C VAL A 21 -50.68 -28.20 17.94
N VAL A 22 -51.80 -27.68 17.43
CA VAL A 22 -51.86 -26.36 16.78
C VAL A 22 -51.44 -25.25 17.73
N VAL A 23 -51.94 -25.28 18.98
CA VAL A 23 -51.56 -24.30 20.01
C VAL A 23 -50.07 -24.43 20.37
N ALA A 24 -49.54 -25.64 20.52
CA ALA A 24 -48.12 -25.86 20.79
C ALA A 24 -47.23 -25.35 19.64
N CYS A 25 -47.61 -25.59 18.38
CA CYS A 25 -46.93 -25.05 17.21
C CYS A 25 -47.00 -23.52 17.16
N ALA A 26 -48.15 -22.93 17.47
CA ALA A 26 -48.32 -21.48 17.52
C ALA A 26 -47.48 -20.84 18.63
N LEU A 27 -47.47 -21.43 19.83
CA LEU A 27 -46.63 -20.99 20.95
C LEU A 27 -45.14 -21.16 20.64
N GLY A 28 -44.75 -22.25 19.99
CA GLY A 28 -43.39 -22.47 19.51
C GLY A 28 -42.96 -21.43 18.47
N PHE A 29 -43.85 -21.10 17.52
CA PHE A 29 -43.60 -20.05 16.52
C PHE A 29 -43.50 -18.66 17.16
N ILE A 30 -44.42 -18.30 18.06
CA ILE A 30 -44.39 -17.03 18.79
C ILE A 30 -43.14 -16.94 19.66
N GLY A 31 -42.82 -18.00 20.42
CA GLY A 31 -41.61 -18.08 21.23
C GLY A 31 -40.34 -17.96 20.39
N GLY A 32 -40.31 -18.62 19.23
CA GLY A 32 -39.21 -18.50 18.26
C GLY A 32 -39.07 -17.07 17.70
N ARG A 33 -40.18 -16.40 17.38
CA ARG A 33 -40.19 -15.00 16.90
C ARG A 33 -39.71 -14.03 17.99
N ILE A 34 -40.16 -14.22 19.23
CA ILE A 34 -39.71 -13.41 20.37
C ILE A 34 -38.22 -13.63 20.61
N SER A 35 -37.76 -14.89 20.63
CA SER A 35 -36.35 -15.23 20.78
C SER A 35 -35.49 -14.59 19.69
N MET A 36 -35.91 -14.69 18.42
CA MET A 36 -35.24 -14.06 17.28
C MET A 36 -35.17 -12.53 17.42
N MET A 37 -36.26 -11.87 17.80
CA MET A 37 -36.27 -10.41 18.01
C MET A 37 -35.47 -9.96 19.23
N ALA A 38 -35.27 -10.82 20.22
CA ALA A 38 -34.42 -10.54 21.38
C ALA A 38 -32.93 -10.71 21.03
N GLN A 39 -32.59 -11.73 20.23
CA GLN A 39 -31.21 -12.00 19.80
C GLN A 39 -30.70 -11.02 18.73
N TYR A 40 -31.60 -10.52 17.87
CA TYR A 40 -31.25 -9.61 16.76
C TYR A 40 -32.00 -8.27 16.88
N PRO A 41 -31.59 -7.39 17.81
CA PRO A 41 -32.27 -6.12 18.06
C PRO A 41 -32.28 -5.19 16.84
N VAL A 42 -31.29 -5.31 15.94
CA VAL A 42 -31.21 -4.55 14.68
C VAL A 42 -32.45 -4.74 13.81
N LEU A 43 -33.15 -5.88 13.89
CA LEU A 43 -34.39 -6.11 13.15
C LEU A 43 -35.54 -5.18 13.57
N LYS A 44 -35.45 -4.56 14.76
CA LYS A 44 -36.41 -3.55 15.23
C LYS A 44 -36.10 -2.15 14.71
N GLU A 45 -34.92 -1.91 14.17
CA GLU A 45 -34.54 -0.60 13.65
C GLU A 45 -35.25 -0.33 12.32
N ALA A 46 -35.91 0.82 12.23
CA ALA A 46 -36.60 1.21 11.00
C ALA A 46 -35.62 1.32 9.81
N ALA A 47 -34.41 1.80 10.05
CA ALA A 47 -33.35 1.88 9.05
C ALA A 47 -32.99 0.49 8.48
N PHE A 48 -32.82 -0.52 9.34
CA PHE A 48 -32.52 -1.88 8.89
C PHE A 48 -33.69 -2.53 8.15
N ARG A 49 -34.94 -2.24 8.57
CA ARG A 49 -36.12 -2.67 7.81
C ARG A 49 -36.19 -2.04 6.42
N ASN A 50 -35.87 -0.75 6.31
CA ASN A 50 -35.82 -0.07 5.02
C ASN A 50 -34.73 -0.65 4.11
N LEU A 51 -33.54 -0.96 4.66
CA LEU A 51 -32.48 -1.66 3.94
C LEU A 51 -32.94 -3.05 3.45
N SER A 52 -33.61 -3.81 4.32
CA SER A 52 -34.14 -5.13 3.99
C SER A 52 -35.22 -5.07 2.89
N TYR A 53 -36.13 -4.10 2.98
CA TYR A 53 -37.14 -3.85 1.95
C TYR A 53 -36.50 -3.49 0.61
N ALA A 54 -35.55 -2.54 0.60
CA ALA A 54 -34.84 -2.15 -0.61
C ALA A 54 -34.08 -3.32 -1.25
N TYR A 55 -33.40 -4.14 -0.43
CA TYR A 55 -32.72 -5.34 -0.90
C TYR A 55 -33.69 -6.32 -1.58
N THR A 56 -34.83 -6.63 -0.94
CA THR A 56 -35.84 -7.54 -1.50
C THR A 56 -36.48 -6.97 -2.77
N GLU A 57 -36.88 -5.70 -2.75
CA GLU A 57 -37.48 -5.01 -3.90
C GLU A 57 -36.54 -5.04 -5.13
N ILE A 58 -35.23 -4.79 -4.94
CA ILE A 58 -34.25 -4.88 -6.02
C ILE A 58 -34.09 -6.33 -6.52
N MET A 59 -33.97 -7.29 -5.61
CA MET A 59 -33.81 -8.71 -5.99
C MET A 59 -35.01 -9.24 -6.78
N ASP A 60 -36.23 -8.83 -6.43
CA ASP A 60 -37.46 -9.35 -7.02
C ASP A 60 -37.87 -8.58 -8.28
N ASN A 61 -37.66 -7.25 -8.31
CA ASN A 61 -38.28 -6.37 -9.32
C ASN A 61 -37.28 -5.58 -10.19
N TYR A 62 -35.97 -5.64 -9.95
CA TYR A 62 -35.00 -4.92 -10.79
C TYR A 62 -34.91 -5.52 -12.20
N LEU A 63 -35.20 -4.69 -13.20
CA LEU A 63 -35.34 -5.08 -14.61
C LEU A 63 -34.15 -5.89 -15.17
N ASN A 64 -32.91 -5.54 -14.77
CA ASN A 64 -31.69 -6.14 -15.33
C ASN A 64 -31.15 -7.32 -14.50
N GLY A 65 -31.85 -7.69 -13.41
CA GLY A 65 -31.39 -8.67 -12.44
C GLY A 65 -30.26 -8.14 -11.55
N ALA A 66 -30.20 -8.66 -10.33
CA ALA A 66 -29.16 -8.36 -9.35
C ALA A 66 -28.67 -9.65 -8.70
N THR A 67 -27.45 -9.64 -8.18
CA THR A 67 -26.93 -10.76 -7.38
C THR A 67 -26.88 -10.36 -5.91
N SER A 68 -27.24 -11.29 -5.03
CA SER A 68 -27.14 -11.10 -3.57
C SER A 68 -25.74 -10.64 -3.16
N LYS A 69 -24.69 -11.23 -3.74
CA LYS A 69 -23.29 -10.87 -3.47
C LYS A 69 -23.03 -9.39 -3.77
N ALA A 70 -23.35 -8.92 -4.99
CA ALA A 70 -23.07 -7.54 -5.38
C ALA A 70 -23.84 -6.52 -4.53
N LEU A 71 -25.11 -6.81 -4.19
CA LEU A 71 -25.90 -5.91 -3.34
C LEU A 71 -25.39 -5.85 -1.91
N VAL A 72 -25.03 -6.98 -1.32
CA VAL A 72 -24.51 -7.04 0.06
C VAL A 72 -23.12 -6.40 0.17
N GLU A 73 -22.23 -6.65 -0.82
CA GLU A 73 -20.93 -5.99 -0.88
C GLU A 73 -21.08 -4.48 -1.05
N GLY A 74 -21.91 -4.02 -2.00
CA GLY A 74 -22.16 -2.59 -2.22
C GLY A 74 -22.81 -1.90 -1.00
N ALA A 75 -23.75 -2.56 -0.32
CA ALA A 75 -24.32 -2.05 0.92
C ALA A 75 -23.26 -1.95 2.04
N THR A 76 -22.35 -2.92 2.12
CA THR A 76 -21.27 -2.92 3.12
C THR A 76 -20.23 -1.83 2.83
N GLU A 77 -19.83 -1.67 1.57
CA GLU A 77 -18.98 -0.56 1.12
C GLU A 77 -19.64 0.79 1.47
N GLY A 78 -20.94 0.94 1.21
CA GLY A 78 -21.71 2.13 1.56
C GLY A 78 -21.78 2.41 3.07
N MET A 79 -21.97 1.37 3.90
CA MET A 79 -21.97 1.52 5.37
C MET A 79 -20.62 2.03 5.88
N VAL A 80 -19.51 1.50 5.36
CA VAL A 80 -18.17 1.96 5.76
C VAL A 80 -17.89 3.37 5.23
N ALA A 81 -18.29 3.68 4.00
CA ALA A 81 -18.19 5.02 3.43
C ALA A 81 -18.96 6.08 4.24
N SER A 82 -20.11 5.72 4.84
CA SER A 82 -20.88 6.64 5.70
C SER A 82 -20.21 7.02 7.01
N LEU A 83 -19.05 6.46 7.33
CA LEU A 83 -18.25 6.88 8.48
C LEU A 83 -17.50 8.20 8.24
N ASP A 84 -17.45 8.67 6.99
CA ASP A 84 -16.64 9.82 6.55
C ASP A 84 -15.17 9.72 7.00
N ASP A 85 -14.71 8.47 7.19
CA ASP A 85 -13.35 8.12 7.54
C ASP A 85 -12.65 7.54 6.31
N PRO A 86 -11.75 8.30 5.66
CA PRO A 86 -11.06 7.83 4.45
C PRO A 86 -10.13 6.64 4.71
N TYR A 87 -9.88 6.29 5.99
CA TYR A 87 -9.03 5.17 6.36
C TYR A 87 -9.80 3.86 6.58
N SER A 88 -11.10 3.95 6.87
CA SER A 88 -11.97 2.78 7.01
C SER A 88 -12.51 2.38 5.64
N VAL A 89 -12.30 1.13 5.25
CA VAL A 89 -12.72 0.61 3.94
C VAL A 89 -13.17 -0.84 4.04
N TYR A 90 -14.16 -1.19 3.22
CA TYR A 90 -14.48 -2.58 2.93
C TYR A 90 -13.88 -2.95 1.57
N LEU A 91 -13.05 -3.99 1.55
CA LEU A 91 -12.40 -4.48 0.34
C LEU A 91 -13.04 -5.82 -0.02
N SER A 92 -13.85 -5.85 -1.07
CA SER A 92 -14.61 -7.03 -1.51
C SER A 92 -13.72 -8.03 -2.28
N GLY A 93 -13.90 -9.33 -1.99
CA GLY A 93 -13.28 -10.45 -2.72
C GLY A 93 -11.77 -10.30 -2.93
N ASP A 94 -11.35 -10.36 -4.20
CA ASP A 94 -9.94 -10.28 -4.63
C ASP A 94 -9.23 -9.02 -4.10
N LYS A 95 -9.93 -7.88 -3.93
CA LYS A 95 -9.33 -6.66 -3.37
C LYS A 95 -8.90 -6.88 -1.91
N GLY A 96 -9.70 -7.64 -1.16
CA GLY A 96 -9.39 -7.99 0.22
C GLY A 96 -8.21 -8.95 0.29
N GLU A 97 -8.17 -9.97 -0.57
CA GLU A 97 -7.05 -10.92 -0.64
C GLU A 97 -5.75 -10.22 -1.03
N GLN A 98 -5.76 -9.38 -2.06
CA GLN A 98 -4.60 -8.58 -2.47
C GLN A 98 -4.12 -7.64 -1.36
N TYR A 99 -5.04 -7.10 -0.55
CA TYR A 99 -4.68 -6.26 0.58
C TYR A 99 -3.94 -7.04 1.67
N VAL A 100 -4.41 -8.24 2.02
CA VAL A 100 -3.72 -9.11 2.99
C VAL A 100 -2.35 -9.52 2.46
N GLN A 101 -2.27 -10.00 1.22
CA GLN A 101 -1.03 -10.40 0.56
C GLN A 101 0.00 -9.26 0.48
N SER A 102 -0.43 -8.00 0.50
CA SER A 102 0.50 -6.85 0.47
C SER A 102 1.37 -6.72 1.73
N TYR A 103 0.99 -7.38 2.82
CA TYR A 103 1.72 -7.42 4.10
C TYR A 103 2.47 -8.72 4.34
N GLU A 104 2.13 -9.78 3.60
CA GLU A 104 2.81 -11.07 3.65
C GLU A 104 4.27 -10.91 3.18
N ASP A 105 5.14 -11.78 3.68
CA ASP A 105 6.55 -11.80 3.30
C ASP A 105 6.80 -12.26 1.85
N THR A 106 5.75 -12.81 1.23
CA THR A 106 5.74 -13.32 -0.13
C THR A 106 4.40 -13.03 -0.77
N PHE A 107 4.37 -12.88 -2.09
CA PHE A 107 3.14 -12.93 -2.88
C PHE A 107 3.29 -13.91 -4.04
N VAL A 108 2.19 -14.39 -4.61
CA VAL A 108 2.24 -15.33 -5.72
C VAL A 108 2.32 -14.61 -7.06
N GLY A 109 3.36 -14.90 -7.84
CA GLY A 109 3.55 -14.33 -9.17
C GLY A 109 4.80 -14.83 -9.86
N ILE A 110 5.28 -14.08 -10.84
CA ILE A 110 6.56 -14.36 -11.52
C ILE A 110 7.74 -13.63 -10.87
N GLY A 111 7.52 -12.48 -10.22
CA GLY A 111 8.55 -11.72 -9.51
C GLY A 111 9.46 -10.87 -10.40
N VAL A 112 8.86 -9.88 -11.07
CA VAL A 112 9.56 -8.90 -11.89
C VAL A 112 9.11 -7.48 -11.56
N GLU A 113 10.01 -6.53 -11.73
CA GLU A 113 9.71 -5.11 -11.80
C GLU A 113 9.51 -4.73 -13.26
N ILE A 114 8.40 -4.08 -13.58
CA ILE A 114 7.98 -3.79 -14.95
C ILE A 114 7.91 -2.28 -15.13
N ARG A 115 8.53 -1.81 -16.20
CA ARG A 115 8.41 -0.45 -16.70
C ARG A 115 7.63 -0.44 -18.01
N GLU A 116 6.65 0.44 -18.12
CA GLU A 116 5.98 0.74 -19.39
C GLU A 116 6.75 1.84 -20.13
N GLN A 117 7.06 1.63 -21.41
CA GLN A 117 7.75 2.59 -22.26
C GLN A 117 7.26 2.46 -23.69
N ASP A 118 6.70 3.53 -24.26
CA ASP A 118 6.17 3.57 -25.65
C ASP A 118 5.12 2.48 -25.95
N GLY A 119 4.28 2.15 -24.96
CA GLY A 119 3.29 1.08 -25.06
C GLY A 119 3.86 -0.34 -25.04
N GLU A 120 5.17 -0.48 -24.76
CA GLU A 120 5.82 -1.76 -24.48
C GLU A 120 6.06 -1.92 -22.97
N PHE A 121 6.04 -3.17 -22.51
CA PHE A 121 6.35 -3.52 -21.12
C PHE A 121 7.71 -4.16 -21.04
N ILE A 122 8.62 -3.53 -20.31
CA ILE A 122 10.03 -3.90 -20.19
C ILE A 122 10.28 -4.38 -18.77
N ILE A 123 10.94 -5.53 -18.62
CA ILE A 123 11.46 -5.99 -17.33
C ILE A 123 12.59 -5.05 -16.93
N GLU A 124 12.38 -4.29 -15.87
CA GLU A 124 13.40 -3.42 -15.30
C GLU A 124 14.37 -4.24 -14.45
N ASN A 125 13.84 -5.15 -13.63
CA ASN A 125 14.62 -6.06 -12.82
C ASN A 125 13.86 -7.37 -12.53
N THR A 126 14.58 -8.44 -12.25
CA THR A 126 14.02 -9.67 -11.68
C THR A 126 14.22 -9.65 -10.17
N ILE A 127 13.21 -10.04 -9.41
CA ILE A 127 13.33 -10.16 -7.97
C ILE A 127 14.20 -11.38 -7.66
N LYS A 128 15.21 -11.19 -6.81
CA LYS A 128 16.13 -12.26 -6.41
C LYS A 128 15.36 -13.43 -5.79
N ASP A 129 15.77 -14.65 -6.11
CA ASP A 129 15.18 -15.90 -5.67
C ASP A 129 13.72 -16.13 -6.15
N ALA A 130 13.17 -15.24 -6.98
CA ALA A 130 11.82 -15.35 -7.53
C ALA A 130 11.77 -16.24 -8.79
N PRO A 131 10.57 -16.70 -9.22
CA PRO A 131 10.44 -17.58 -10.37
C PRO A 131 11.00 -17.03 -11.68
N ALA A 132 10.87 -15.73 -11.93
CA ALA A 132 11.36 -15.07 -13.14
C ALA A 132 12.88 -15.12 -13.28
N GLU A 133 13.61 -14.86 -12.19
CA GLU A 133 15.08 -14.96 -12.16
C GLU A 133 15.51 -16.40 -12.45
N LYS A 134 14.88 -17.37 -11.79
CA LYS A 134 15.14 -18.82 -11.98
C LYS A 134 14.83 -19.30 -13.39
N ALA A 135 13.83 -18.71 -14.04
CA ALA A 135 13.46 -18.98 -15.43
C ALA A 135 14.37 -18.28 -16.46
N GLY A 136 15.33 -17.47 -16.00
CA GLY A 136 16.32 -16.82 -16.87
C GLY A 136 15.80 -15.58 -17.60
N LEU A 137 14.72 -14.96 -17.11
CA LEU A 137 14.35 -13.60 -17.52
C LEU A 137 15.43 -12.61 -17.08
N LYS A 138 15.58 -11.52 -17.83
CA LYS A 138 16.63 -10.53 -17.62
C LYS A 138 16.07 -9.11 -17.72
N SER A 139 16.75 -8.18 -17.06
CA SER A 139 16.55 -6.75 -17.29
C SER A 139 16.69 -6.44 -18.78
N GLY A 140 15.76 -5.65 -19.31
CA GLY A 140 15.68 -5.28 -20.72
C GLY A 140 14.84 -6.22 -21.59
N ASP A 141 14.37 -7.35 -21.07
CA ASP A 141 13.40 -8.19 -21.79
C ASP A 141 12.06 -7.45 -21.97
N VAL A 142 11.48 -7.51 -23.16
CA VAL A 142 10.20 -6.86 -23.48
C VAL A 142 9.10 -7.89 -23.64
N PHE A 143 7.99 -7.75 -22.92
CA PHE A 143 6.83 -8.63 -23.05
C PHE A 143 6.16 -8.44 -24.43
N LEU A 144 5.98 -9.52 -25.17
CA LEU A 144 5.20 -9.57 -26.42
C LEU A 144 3.83 -10.20 -26.19
N SER A 145 3.76 -11.29 -25.41
CA SER A 145 2.51 -11.92 -24.99
C SER A 145 2.67 -12.73 -23.70
N VAL A 146 1.56 -12.94 -23.01
CA VAL A 146 1.44 -13.80 -21.81
C VAL A 146 0.27 -14.76 -22.02
N ASP A 147 0.53 -16.06 -21.95
CA ASP A 147 -0.49 -17.10 -22.16
C ASP A 147 -1.24 -16.92 -23.49
N GLY A 148 -0.51 -16.51 -24.55
CA GLY A 148 -1.04 -16.26 -25.89
C GLY A 148 -1.78 -14.92 -26.07
N LYS A 149 -2.01 -14.16 -25.00
CA LYS A 149 -2.60 -12.81 -25.07
C LYS A 149 -1.52 -11.77 -25.31
N THR A 150 -1.70 -10.94 -26.34
CA THR A 150 -0.72 -9.91 -26.68
C THR A 150 -0.57 -8.89 -25.55
N ALA A 151 0.66 -8.46 -25.30
CA ALA A 151 0.99 -7.37 -24.40
C ALA A 151 0.80 -6.00 -25.07
N LYS A 152 0.57 -5.94 -26.38
CA LYS A 152 0.37 -4.67 -27.09
C LYS A 152 -1.02 -4.11 -26.83
N GLY A 153 -1.10 -2.85 -26.41
CA GLY A 153 -2.37 -2.12 -26.25
C GLY A 153 -3.17 -2.47 -25.00
N ILE A 154 -2.62 -3.29 -24.10
CA ILE A 154 -3.18 -3.50 -22.75
C ILE A 154 -2.53 -2.52 -21.78
N THR A 155 -3.11 -2.34 -20.59
CA THR A 155 -2.52 -1.51 -19.53
C THR A 155 -1.53 -2.31 -18.68
N LEU A 156 -0.66 -1.62 -17.92
CA LEU A 156 0.19 -2.27 -16.91
C LEU A 156 -0.64 -3.07 -15.88
N ALA A 157 -1.85 -2.61 -15.55
CA ALA A 157 -2.74 -3.31 -14.64
C ALA A 157 -3.21 -4.64 -15.24
N ASP A 158 -3.57 -4.64 -16.52
CA ASP A 158 -3.94 -5.86 -17.25
C ASP A 158 -2.76 -6.83 -17.33
N LEU A 159 -1.56 -6.34 -17.65
CA LEU A 159 -0.36 -7.19 -17.69
C LEU A 159 -0.08 -7.83 -16.31
N LYS A 160 -0.20 -7.05 -15.23
CA LYS A 160 -0.05 -7.56 -13.85
C LYS A 160 -1.01 -8.72 -13.57
N GLN A 161 -2.28 -8.57 -13.97
CA GLN A 161 -3.27 -9.65 -13.83
C GLN A 161 -2.92 -10.89 -14.65
N LEU A 162 -2.30 -10.73 -15.83
CA LEU A 162 -1.87 -11.86 -16.66
C LEU A 162 -0.67 -12.60 -16.07
N VAL A 163 0.30 -11.89 -15.52
CA VAL A 163 1.51 -12.53 -14.96
C VAL A 163 1.29 -13.07 -13.54
N GLN A 164 0.32 -12.54 -12.80
CA GLN A 164 -0.20 -13.14 -11.57
C GLN A 164 -1.15 -14.31 -11.90
N GLY A 165 -1.45 -15.12 -10.89
CA GLY A 165 -2.34 -16.28 -11.06
C GLY A 165 -2.17 -17.29 -9.94
N LYS A 166 -2.88 -18.42 -10.05
CA LYS A 166 -2.82 -19.49 -9.06
C LYS A 166 -1.38 -20.01 -8.91
N GLU A 167 -0.95 -20.22 -7.67
CA GLU A 167 0.34 -20.82 -7.37
C GLU A 167 0.51 -22.18 -8.06
N GLY A 168 1.70 -22.44 -8.59
CA GLY A 168 2.04 -23.65 -9.36
C GLY A 168 1.52 -23.66 -10.79
N SER A 169 0.68 -22.70 -11.21
CA SER A 169 0.33 -22.54 -12.62
C SER A 169 1.52 -22.00 -13.42
N THR A 170 1.59 -22.29 -14.73
CA THR A 170 2.66 -21.78 -15.59
C THR A 170 2.15 -20.61 -16.43
N ALA A 171 2.91 -19.51 -16.46
CA ALA A 171 2.76 -18.41 -17.39
C ALA A 171 3.68 -18.66 -18.59
N LYS A 172 3.14 -18.73 -19.80
CA LYS A 172 3.93 -18.81 -21.04
C LYS A 172 4.21 -17.41 -21.55
N LEU A 173 5.44 -16.93 -21.35
CA LEU A 173 5.83 -15.59 -21.74
C LEU A 173 6.51 -15.63 -23.10
N MET A 174 6.06 -14.81 -24.04
CA MET A 174 6.85 -14.48 -25.23
C MET A 174 7.54 -13.16 -24.99
N ILE A 175 8.87 -13.14 -25.06
CA ILE A 175 9.67 -11.94 -24.83
C ILE A 175 10.60 -11.63 -25.99
N ARG A 176 10.88 -10.34 -26.19
CA ARG A 176 11.94 -9.85 -27.07
C ARG A 176 13.13 -9.45 -26.22
N ARG A 177 14.29 -10.05 -26.50
CA ARG A 177 15.56 -9.77 -25.80
C ARG A 177 16.53 -9.04 -26.71
N GLN A 178 17.16 -7.98 -26.22
CA GLN A 178 18.17 -7.25 -26.99
C GLN A 178 19.32 -8.18 -27.41
N GLY A 179 19.72 -8.11 -28.68
CA GLY A 179 20.77 -8.96 -29.25
C GLY A 179 20.27 -10.30 -29.80
N MET A 180 18.97 -10.59 -29.70
CA MET A 180 18.34 -11.76 -30.32
C MET A 180 17.37 -11.34 -31.41
N ASN A 181 17.39 -12.05 -32.54
CA ASN A 181 16.53 -11.76 -33.70
C ASN A 181 15.13 -12.36 -33.55
N GLU A 182 15.02 -13.52 -32.92
CA GLU A 182 13.76 -14.23 -32.70
C GLU A 182 13.26 -14.04 -31.26
N PRO A 183 11.93 -13.90 -31.06
CA PRO A 183 11.33 -13.95 -29.73
C PRO A 183 11.65 -15.25 -28.97
N LEU A 184 11.73 -15.14 -27.65
CA LEU A 184 11.91 -16.28 -26.75
C LEU A 184 10.59 -16.65 -26.06
N GLU A 185 10.23 -17.93 -26.11
CA GLU A 185 9.22 -18.47 -25.20
C GLU A 185 9.89 -18.87 -23.88
N VAL A 186 9.46 -18.27 -22.77
CA VAL A 186 9.96 -18.53 -21.43
C VAL A 186 8.79 -18.99 -20.55
N PRO A 187 8.67 -20.30 -20.28
CA PRO A 187 7.68 -20.80 -19.32
C PRO A 187 8.13 -20.45 -17.90
N VAL A 188 7.29 -19.75 -17.16
CA VAL A 188 7.55 -19.38 -15.77
C VAL A 188 6.47 -19.97 -14.88
N THR A 189 6.84 -20.86 -13.96
CA THR A 189 5.92 -21.37 -12.94
C THR A 189 5.67 -20.30 -11.89
N ARG A 190 4.43 -19.83 -11.75
CA ARG A 190 4.03 -18.85 -10.73
C ARG A 190 4.24 -19.44 -9.34
N GLY A 191 4.89 -18.69 -8.48
CA GLY A 191 5.27 -19.13 -7.13
C GLY A 191 5.49 -17.95 -6.21
N ALA A 192 5.97 -18.24 -5.00
CA ALA A 192 6.30 -17.23 -4.00
C ALA A 192 7.37 -16.25 -4.53
N VAL A 193 7.07 -14.96 -4.45
CA VAL A 193 7.95 -13.85 -4.75
C VAL A 193 8.27 -13.13 -3.44
N PRO A 194 9.54 -13.11 -2.98
CA PRO A 194 9.89 -12.47 -1.73
C PRO A 194 9.68 -10.96 -1.79
N VAL A 195 9.12 -10.40 -0.71
CA VAL A 195 8.97 -8.95 -0.54
C VAL A 195 10.10 -8.43 0.33
N HIS A 196 11.14 -7.91 -0.30
CA HIS A 196 12.21 -7.21 0.41
C HIS A 196 11.81 -5.79 0.72
N THR A 197 11.85 -5.44 2.01
CA THR A 197 11.42 -4.12 2.50
C THR A 197 12.57 -3.26 2.97
N VAL A 198 13.72 -3.88 3.24
CA VAL A 198 14.93 -3.24 3.73
C VAL A 198 16.04 -3.32 2.70
N THR A 199 16.70 -2.18 2.44
CA THR A 199 17.97 -2.12 1.72
C THR A 199 19.01 -1.42 2.58
N PHE A 200 20.29 -1.71 2.37
CA PHE A 200 21.35 -1.09 3.16
C PHE A 200 22.62 -0.86 2.34
N GLU A 201 23.37 0.16 2.73
CA GLU A 201 24.64 0.54 2.11
C GLU A 201 25.59 1.13 3.16
N MET A 202 26.90 0.88 3.02
CA MET A 202 27.91 1.61 3.80
C MET A 202 28.30 2.88 3.04
N LYS A 203 28.00 4.04 3.62
CA LYS A 203 28.38 5.36 3.10
C LYS A 203 29.77 5.78 3.59
N GLU A 204 30.28 6.85 2.97
CA GLU A 204 31.52 7.50 3.38
C GLU A 204 31.49 7.88 4.86
N GLY A 205 32.63 7.68 5.56
CA GLY A 205 32.73 7.94 7.00
C GLY A 205 32.26 6.78 7.89
N GLN A 206 32.07 5.57 7.34
CA GLN A 206 31.53 4.40 8.05
C GLN A 206 30.10 4.62 8.59
N ILE A 207 29.29 5.34 7.81
CA ILE A 207 27.88 5.55 8.13
C ILE A 207 27.08 4.44 7.46
N GLY A 208 26.46 3.58 8.23
CA GLY A 208 25.50 2.62 7.69
C GLY A 208 24.20 3.34 7.36
N GLU A 209 23.72 3.19 6.14
CA GLU A 209 22.38 3.62 5.74
C GLU A 209 21.50 2.39 5.61
N ILE A 210 20.31 2.44 6.23
CA ILE A 210 19.27 1.43 6.06
C ILE A 210 18.00 2.15 5.61
N SER A 211 17.50 1.81 4.42
CA SER A 211 16.22 2.30 3.90
C SER A 211 15.13 1.28 4.15
N ILE A 212 13.99 1.71 4.70
CA ILE A 212 12.79 0.88 4.88
C ILE A 212 11.67 1.44 4.02
N THR A 213 11.20 0.65 3.05
CA THR A 213 10.15 1.10 2.10
C THR A 213 8.73 0.94 2.65
N ARG A 214 8.52 -0.06 3.52
CA ARG A 214 7.26 -0.35 4.22
C ARG A 214 7.53 -1.30 5.40
N PHE A 215 6.57 -1.43 6.32
CA PHE A 215 6.63 -2.41 7.40
C PHE A 215 5.76 -3.65 7.07
N ALA A 216 6.39 -4.73 6.61
CA ALA A 216 5.79 -6.04 6.35
C ALA A 216 6.31 -7.09 7.35
N GLU A 217 5.82 -8.33 7.26
CA GLU A 217 6.11 -9.39 8.25
C GLU A 217 7.60 -9.59 8.54
N LYS A 218 8.47 -9.61 7.51
CA LYS A 218 9.92 -9.85 7.66
C LYS A 218 10.77 -8.60 7.88
N THR A 219 10.20 -7.40 7.85
CA THR A 219 10.98 -6.15 7.91
C THR A 219 11.86 -6.06 9.15
N GLY A 220 11.38 -6.53 10.32
CA GLY A 220 12.14 -6.53 11.56
C GLY A 220 13.41 -7.39 11.47
N ASP A 221 13.33 -8.55 10.82
CA ASP A 221 14.46 -9.47 10.66
C ASP A 221 15.44 -9.00 9.59
N GLU A 222 14.94 -8.51 8.45
CA GLU A 222 15.78 -7.91 7.40
C GLU A 222 16.59 -6.72 7.96
N PHE A 223 15.96 -5.91 8.82
CA PHE A 223 16.62 -4.79 9.48
C PHE A 223 17.74 -5.25 10.44
N LYS A 224 17.49 -6.26 11.27
CA LYS A 224 18.51 -6.84 12.17
C LYS A 224 19.69 -7.41 11.39
N GLU A 225 19.42 -8.07 10.27
CA GLU A 225 20.44 -8.60 9.37
C GLU A 225 21.28 -7.47 8.75
N ALA A 226 20.63 -6.42 8.24
CA ALA A 226 21.30 -5.24 7.70
C ALA A 226 22.21 -4.56 8.74
N VAL A 227 21.71 -4.35 9.97
CA VAL A 227 22.52 -3.80 11.08
C VAL A 227 23.73 -4.69 11.35
N THR A 228 23.55 -6.02 11.43
CA THR A 228 24.63 -6.97 11.69
C THR A 228 25.71 -6.90 10.61
N LYS A 229 25.32 -6.88 9.34
CA LYS A 229 26.24 -6.77 8.20
C LYS A 229 26.99 -5.43 8.22
N LEU A 230 26.30 -4.33 8.47
CA LEU A 230 26.93 -3.01 8.58
C LEU A 230 27.92 -2.93 9.75
N GLN A 231 27.59 -3.52 10.91
CA GLN A 231 28.51 -3.61 12.04
C GLN A 231 29.78 -4.41 11.70
N GLN A 232 29.65 -5.53 10.99
CA GLN A 232 30.79 -6.31 10.51
C GLN A 232 31.68 -5.53 9.53
N LEU A 233 31.08 -4.60 8.77
CA LEU A 233 31.78 -3.68 7.87
C LEU A 233 32.37 -2.45 8.59
N GLY A 234 32.27 -2.37 9.93
CA GLY A 234 32.87 -1.31 10.73
C GLY A 234 32.01 -0.05 10.90
N MET A 235 30.68 -0.18 10.80
CA MET A 235 29.74 0.94 11.00
C MET A 235 30.02 1.70 12.31
N LYS A 236 30.08 3.03 12.21
CA LYS A 236 30.29 3.96 13.33
C LYS A 236 29.06 4.79 13.68
N SER A 237 28.11 4.92 12.76
CA SER A 237 26.82 5.59 12.98
C SER A 237 25.79 5.01 12.03
N LEU A 238 24.50 5.11 12.39
CA LEU A 238 23.40 4.58 11.61
C LEU A 238 22.45 5.70 11.15
N LEU A 239 22.13 5.69 9.87
CA LEU A 239 21.08 6.48 9.26
C LEU A 239 19.93 5.55 8.85
N ILE A 240 18.72 5.83 9.32
CA ILE A 240 17.51 5.12 8.90
C ILE A 240 16.73 6.03 7.95
N ASP A 241 16.53 5.62 6.70
CA ASP A 241 15.72 6.35 5.73
C ASP A 241 14.29 5.80 5.70
N LEU A 242 13.32 6.64 6.10
CA LEU A 242 11.88 6.37 6.12
C LEU A 242 11.10 7.28 5.15
N ARG A 243 11.80 8.00 4.26
CA ARG A 243 11.15 8.84 3.24
C ARG A 243 10.30 7.98 2.31
N GLY A 244 9.11 8.48 1.97
CA GLY A 244 8.15 7.74 1.15
C GLY A 244 7.49 6.53 1.82
N ASN A 245 7.80 6.21 3.09
CA ASN A 245 7.30 5.01 3.77
C ASN A 245 5.91 5.25 4.38
N PRO A 246 4.83 4.63 3.85
CA PRO A 246 3.46 4.85 4.32
C PRO A 246 3.12 4.13 5.65
N GLY A 247 4.10 3.43 6.24
CA GLY A 247 3.96 2.62 7.44
C GLY A 247 3.76 1.14 7.12
N GLY A 248 2.89 0.48 7.89
CA GLY A 248 2.60 -0.95 7.77
C GLY A 248 2.35 -1.60 9.12
N LEU A 249 2.78 -2.85 9.29
CA LEU A 249 2.53 -3.62 10.51
C LEU A 249 3.24 -3.03 11.74
N LEU A 250 2.54 -3.00 12.87
CA LEU A 250 3.10 -2.50 14.14
C LEU A 250 4.16 -3.44 14.72
N THR A 251 4.00 -4.76 14.55
CA THR A 251 4.93 -5.77 15.08
C THR A 251 6.40 -5.54 14.66
N PRO A 252 6.76 -5.51 13.37
CA PRO A 252 8.14 -5.23 12.95
C PRO A 252 8.63 -3.84 13.38
N THR A 253 7.71 -2.87 13.54
CA THR A 253 8.02 -1.52 14.04
C THR A 253 8.53 -1.57 15.48
N VAL A 254 7.83 -2.30 16.36
CA VAL A 254 8.22 -2.50 17.75
C VAL A 254 9.52 -3.32 17.83
N GLU A 255 9.69 -4.32 16.98
CA GLU A 255 10.94 -5.09 16.92
C GLU A 255 12.16 -4.24 16.57
N ILE A 256 12.02 -3.32 15.61
CA ILE A 256 13.10 -2.39 15.24
C ILE A 256 13.33 -1.39 16.37
N ALA A 257 12.26 -0.83 16.95
CA ALA A 257 12.37 0.11 18.07
C ALA A 257 13.10 -0.52 19.27
N ASN A 258 12.88 -1.81 19.55
CA ASN A 258 13.56 -2.58 20.60
C ASN A 258 15.10 -2.63 20.44
N LEU A 259 15.65 -2.35 19.25
CA LEU A 259 17.10 -2.28 19.06
C LEU A 259 17.70 -1.00 19.65
N PHE A 260 16.92 0.09 19.71
CA PHE A 260 17.43 1.43 19.98
C PHE A 260 16.85 2.05 21.25
N VAL A 261 15.55 1.87 21.49
CA VAL A 261 14.85 2.46 22.64
C VAL A 261 15.34 1.79 23.93
N PRO A 262 15.78 2.55 24.96
CA PRO A 262 16.24 1.98 26.21
C PRO A 262 15.21 1.04 26.86
N LYS A 263 15.69 -0.05 27.46
CA LYS A 263 14.83 -1.05 28.11
C LYS A 263 13.88 -0.40 29.12
N GLY A 264 12.58 -0.68 29.00
CA GLY A 264 11.53 -0.19 29.89
C GLY A 264 10.91 1.17 29.49
N GLU A 265 11.53 1.89 28.55
CA GLU A 265 10.97 3.13 28.00
C GLU A 265 9.81 2.84 27.05
N THR A 266 8.90 3.81 26.92
CA THR A 266 7.70 3.68 26.09
C THR A 266 8.06 3.85 24.61
N ILE A 267 7.57 2.94 23.76
CA ILE A 267 7.65 3.06 22.29
C ILE A 267 6.41 3.81 21.79
N LEU A 268 5.22 3.38 22.21
CA LEU A 268 3.94 3.99 21.89
C LEU A 268 2.85 3.53 22.87
N GLN A 269 1.71 4.23 22.83
CA GLN A 269 0.47 3.79 23.44
C GLN A 269 -0.62 3.64 22.38
N VAL A 270 -1.40 2.56 22.42
CA VAL A 270 -2.61 2.38 21.59
C VAL A 270 -3.82 2.59 22.48
N VAL A 271 -4.66 3.57 22.15
CA VAL A 271 -5.82 3.99 22.94
C VAL A 271 -7.08 3.74 22.12
N TYR A 272 -7.87 2.76 22.54
CA TYR A 272 -9.13 2.39 21.89
C TYR A 272 -10.25 3.37 22.25
N LYS A 273 -11.33 3.34 21.47
CA LYS A 273 -12.51 4.17 21.65
C LYS A 273 -12.99 4.22 23.12
N ASP A 274 -13.33 5.43 23.57
CA ASP A 274 -13.76 5.77 24.93
C ASP A 274 -12.74 5.36 26.02
N GLU A 275 -11.46 5.24 25.66
CA GLU A 275 -10.38 4.75 26.53
C GLU A 275 -10.68 3.40 27.21
N LYS A 276 -11.57 2.59 26.63
CA LYS A 276 -11.93 1.26 27.14
C LYS A 276 -10.73 0.34 27.30
N GLN A 277 -9.68 0.61 26.52
CA GLN A 277 -8.42 -0.10 26.59
C GLN A 277 -7.27 0.84 26.19
N VAL A 278 -6.20 0.83 26.98
CA VAL A 278 -4.92 1.48 26.67
C VAL A 278 -3.83 0.43 26.73
N ILE A 279 -3.17 0.17 25.60
CA ILE A 279 -2.04 -0.76 25.51
C ILE A 279 -0.77 0.07 25.41
N THR A 280 0.15 -0.07 26.36
CA THR A 280 1.46 0.58 26.31
C THR A 280 2.51 -0.43 25.85
N HIS A 281 3.14 -0.15 24.72
CA HIS A 281 4.27 -0.93 24.23
C HIS A 281 5.56 -0.32 24.79
N LYS A 282 6.33 -1.11 25.51
CA LYS A 282 7.62 -0.71 26.11
C LYS A 282 8.75 -1.49 25.46
N SER A 283 9.94 -0.90 25.45
CA SER A 283 11.12 -1.54 24.89
C SER A 283 11.62 -2.70 25.75
N GLU A 284 11.94 -3.80 25.08
CA GLU A 284 12.57 -4.98 25.64
C GLU A 284 14.06 -5.09 25.26
N GLN A 285 14.70 -3.95 24.92
CA GLN A 285 16.09 -3.90 24.47
C GLN A 285 17.03 -4.78 25.32
N LYS A 286 17.78 -5.64 24.63
CA LYS A 286 18.74 -6.57 25.25
C LYS A 286 20.12 -5.94 25.42
N THR A 287 20.57 -5.18 24.42
CA THR A 287 21.89 -4.55 24.39
C THR A 287 21.72 -3.06 24.12
N PRO A 288 22.24 -2.18 25.00
CA PRO A 288 22.16 -0.74 24.77
C PRO A 288 22.83 -0.34 23.45
N TRP A 289 22.09 0.40 22.62
CA TRP A 289 22.65 1.04 21.44
C TRP A 289 23.58 2.19 21.84
N LYS A 290 24.75 2.30 21.19
CA LYS A 290 25.79 3.27 21.54
C LYS A 290 26.27 4.15 20.38
N LEU A 291 25.89 3.83 19.15
CA LEU A 291 26.33 4.57 17.98
C LEU A 291 25.40 5.76 17.72
N PRO A 292 25.88 6.87 17.15
CA PRO A 292 25.01 7.94 16.68
C PRO A 292 23.92 7.42 15.73
N LEU A 293 22.71 7.95 15.87
CA LEU A 293 21.51 7.51 15.17
C LEU A 293 20.75 8.71 14.62
N ALA A 294 20.45 8.67 13.32
CA ALA A 294 19.63 9.67 12.66
C ALA A 294 18.56 9.02 11.79
N ILE A 295 17.49 9.76 11.51
CA ILE A 295 16.34 9.31 10.73
C ILE A 295 16.03 10.36 9.67
N LEU A 296 15.89 9.92 8.42
CA LEU A 296 15.36 10.73 7.33
C LEU A 296 13.86 10.50 7.19
N VAL A 297 13.10 11.59 7.10
CA VAL A 297 11.65 11.57 6.98
C VAL A 297 11.17 12.62 5.98
N ASP A 298 9.99 12.38 5.40
CA ASP A 298 9.28 13.33 4.55
C ASP A 298 7.77 13.34 4.84
N ASP A 299 7.02 14.11 4.07
CA ASP A 299 5.56 14.22 4.17
C ASP A 299 4.80 12.93 3.82
N HIS A 300 5.49 11.93 3.26
CA HIS A 300 4.95 10.60 2.97
C HIS A 300 5.30 9.56 4.05
N THR A 301 6.21 9.89 4.98
CA THR A 301 6.45 9.09 6.18
C THR A 301 5.18 9.08 7.05
N ALA A 302 4.55 7.90 7.20
CA ALA A 302 3.25 7.79 7.87
C ALA A 302 3.14 6.59 8.82
N SER A 303 2.22 6.68 9.79
CA SER A 303 1.74 5.56 10.61
C SER A 303 2.88 4.85 11.35
N SER A 304 3.12 3.56 11.11
CA SER A 304 4.23 2.80 11.72
C SER A 304 5.61 3.45 11.53
N ALA A 305 5.85 4.14 10.41
CA ALA A 305 7.08 4.90 10.21
C ALA A 305 7.16 6.11 11.17
N GLU A 306 6.02 6.76 11.44
CA GLU A 306 5.92 7.83 12.43
C GLU A 306 6.02 7.29 13.87
N VAL A 307 5.49 6.09 14.15
CA VAL A 307 5.67 5.43 15.45
C VAL A 307 7.16 5.21 15.72
N LEU A 308 7.89 4.64 14.75
CA LEU A 308 9.33 4.44 14.88
C LEU A 308 10.05 5.79 15.05
N THR A 309 9.72 6.77 14.22
CA THR A 309 10.30 8.12 14.30
C THR A 309 10.07 8.76 15.68
N ALA A 310 8.84 8.72 16.20
CA ALA A 310 8.50 9.28 17.51
C ALA A 310 9.21 8.56 18.65
N ALA A 311 9.23 7.22 18.62
CA ALA A 311 9.93 6.42 19.61
C ALA A 311 11.42 6.78 19.67
N LEU A 312 12.09 6.78 18.52
CA LEU A 312 13.52 7.03 18.44
C LEU A 312 13.89 8.49 18.75
N LYS A 313 13.10 9.46 18.26
CA LYS A 313 13.29 10.88 18.55
C LYS A 313 13.19 11.15 20.06
N THR A 314 12.14 10.64 20.70
CA THR A 314 11.84 10.99 22.10
C THR A 314 12.66 10.18 23.11
N THR A 315 12.94 8.91 22.83
CA THR A 315 13.52 7.99 23.84
C THR A 315 14.91 7.47 23.49
N ALA A 316 15.31 7.49 22.21
CA ALA A 316 16.64 7.06 21.76
C ALA A 316 17.55 8.23 21.33
N ASN A 317 17.11 9.47 21.55
CA ASN A 317 17.83 10.70 21.19
C ASN A 317 18.27 10.74 19.71
N ALA A 318 17.47 10.16 18.81
CA ALA A 318 17.77 10.18 17.38
C ALA A 318 17.49 11.57 16.77
N SER A 319 18.42 12.06 15.96
CA SER A 319 18.21 13.27 15.15
C SER A 319 17.24 12.96 14.01
N VAL A 320 16.11 13.66 13.93
CA VAL A 320 15.15 13.55 12.82
C VAL A 320 15.41 14.65 11.81
N ILE A 321 15.66 14.31 10.55
CA ILE A 321 16.05 15.23 9.48
C ILE A 321 15.10 15.09 8.29
N GLY A 322 14.80 16.22 7.63
CA GLY A 322 14.00 16.24 6.42
C GLY A 322 12.78 17.13 6.58
N GLN A 323 11.61 16.63 6.16
CA GLN A 323 10.35 17.37 6.22
C GLN A 323 9.43 16.81 7.30
N LYS A 324 8.41 17.58 7.64
CA LYS A 324 7.34 17.18 8.56
C LYS A 324 6.62 15.94 8.02
N THR A 325 6.35 14.97 8.90
CA THR A 325 5.67 13.71 8.53
C THR A 325 4.16 13.87 8.30
N PHE A 326 3.53 12.83 7.72
CA PHE A 326 2.13 12.85 7.26
C PHE A 326 1.09 13.17 8.36
N GLY A 327 1.26 12.64 9.58
CA GLY A 327 0.32 12.80 10.68
C GLY A 327 -0.76 11.72 10.79
N LYS A 328 -0.42 10.45 10.56
CA LYS A 328 -1.38 9.34 10.71
C LYS A 328 -1.34 8.75 12.13
N GLY A 329 -1.92 9.49 13.08
CA GLY A 329 -2.08 9.12 14.50
C GLY A 329 -3.16 8.09 14.84
N ILE A 330 -3.64 7.29 13.89
CA ILE A 330 -4.76 6.36 14.07
C ILE A 330 -4.37 4.93 13.69
N VAL A 331 -5.00 3.95 14.32
CA VAL A 331 -4.77 2.52 14.11
C VAL A 331 -5.98 1.94 13.41
N GLN A 332 -5.74 1.36 12.23
CA GLN A 332 -6.72 0.51 11.57
C GLN A 332 -6.44 -0.93 11.92
N ASN A 333 -7.48 -1.63 12.35
CA ASN A 333 -7.46 -3.08 12.38
C ASN A 333 -8.11 -3.57 11.11
N PHE A 334 -7.56 -4.62 10.50
CA PHE A 334 -8.19 -5.28 9.37
C PHE A 334 -8.53 -6.72 9.73
N ARG A 335 -9.73 -7.15 9.36
CA ARG A 335 -10.18 -8.52 9.54
C ARG A 335 -10.53 -9.09 8.18
N GLN A 336 -9.86 -10.16 7.80
CA GLN A 336 -10.27 -10.95 6.65
C GLN A 336 -11.52 -11.74 7.02
N LEU A 337 -12.55 -11.61 6.19
CA LEU A 337 -13.84 -12.27 6.31
C LEU A 337 -13.85 -13.54 5.45
N LYS A 338 -14.85 -14.40 5.69
CA LYS A 338 -15.08 -15.56 4.82
C LYS A 338 -15.34 -15.08 3.38
N GLY A 339 -14.63 -15.66 2.42
CA GLY A 339 -14.74 -15.30 1.00
C GLY A 339 -13.74 -14.23 0.52
N GLY A 340 -12.69 -13.94 1.29
CA GLY A 340 -11.55 -13.13 0.85
C GLY A 340 -11.67 -11.64 1.15
N SER A 341 -12.89 -11.12 1.36
CA SER A 341 -13.12 -9.71 1.68
C SER A 341 -12.45 -9.28 2.99
N VAL A 342 -12.10 -8.00 3.10
CA VAL A 342 -11.47 -7.42 4.28
C VAL A 342 -12.29 -6.22 4.78
N LEU A 343 -12.62 -6.23 6.07
CA LEU A 343 -13.06 -5.01 6.76
C LEU A 343 -11.85 -4.38 7.43
N LYS A 344 -11.46 -3.20 6.97
CA LYS A 344 -10.44 -2.35 7.59
C LYS A 344 -11.14 -1.20 8.29
N LEU A 345 -10.97 -1.10 9.60
CA LEU A 345 -11.70 -0.15 10.44
C LEU A 345 -10.73 0.59 11.36
N THR A 346 -10.91 1.91 11.46
CA THR A 346 -10.23 2.73 12.48
C THR A 346 -10.84 2.43 13.85
N GLU A 347 -10.09 1.74 14.71
CA GLU A 347 -10.57 1.28 16.02
C GLU A 347 -9.89 1.98 17.20
N ALA A 348 -8.73 2.59 16.97
CA ALA A 348 -7.93 3.24 18.01
C ALA A 348 -7.13 4.43 17.47
N GLN A 349 -6.66 5.25 18.40
CA GLN A 349 -5.57 6.20 18.16
C GLN A 349 -4.26 5.66 18.75
N TRP A 350 -3.13 6.12 18.25
CA TRP A 350 -1.85 5.90 18.93
C TRP A 350 -1.27 7.21 19.43
N ARG A 351 -0.62 7.15 20.59
CA ARG A 351 0.09 8.28 21.22
C ARG A 351 1.60 7.98 21.24
N SER A 352 2.40 9.01 21.00
CA SER A 352 3.86 8.97 21.10
C SER A 352 4.32 8.67 22.55
N PRO A 353 5.62 8.40 22.79
CA PRO A 353 6.12 8.11 24.14
C PRO A 353 5.77 9.16 25.21
N ASP A 354 5.68 10.42 24.82
CA ASP A 354 5.29 11.56 25.66
C ASP A 354 3.76 11.77 25.75
N GLY A 355 2.97 10.85 25.20
CA GLY A 355 1.51 10.85 25.29
C GLY A 355 0.79 11.73 24.26
N GLN A 356 1.48 12.30 23.27
CA GLN A 356 0.84 13.16 22.27
C GLN A 356 0.13 12.36 21.19
N TRP A 357 -1.05 12.84 20.79
CA TRP A 357 -1.75 12.35 19.60
C TRP A 357 -1.38 13.19 18.38
N ILE A 358 -0.66 12.58 17.43
CA ILE A 358 -0.07 13.26 16.27
C ILE A 358 -1.00 13.34 15.05
N HIS A 359 -2.26 12.92 15.17
CA HIS A 359 -3.15 12.82 14.02
C HIS A 359 -3.42 14.18 13.36
N LYS A 360 -3.24 14.25 12.03
CA LYS A 360 -3.28 15.47 11.21
C LYS A 360 -2.23 16.53 11.61
N LYS A 361 -1.30 16.18 12.50
CA LYS A 361 -0.24 17.06 12.98
C LYS A 361 1.13 16.64 12.53
N GLY A 362 1.40 15.34 12.36
CA GLY A 362 2.73 14.85 11.99
C GLY A 362 3.77 15.02 13.11
N ILE A 363 5.01 14.67 12.78
CA ILE A 363 6.20 14.82 13.60
C ILE A 363 7.08 15.84 12.91
N GLU A 364 7.41 16.92 13.64
CA GLU A 364 8.35 17.93 13.15
C GLU A 364 9.78 17.37 13.18
N PRO A 365 10.60 17.60 12.14
CA PRO A 365 12.01 17.21 12.15
C PRO A 365 12.79 18.06 13.17
N THR A 366 13.84 17.47 13.75
CA THR A 366 14.83 18.21 14.56
C THR A 366 15.64 19.15 13.67
N ILE A 367 15.98 18.71 12.47
CA ILE A 367 16.69 19.49 11.44
C ILE A 367 15.80 19.53 10.19
N ALA A 368 15.07 20.63 10.02
CA ALA A 368 14.22 20.83 8.85
C ALA A 368 15.07 21.07 7.58
N VAL A 369 14.85 20.26 6.56
CA VAL A 369 15.49 20.37 5.25
C VAL A 369 14.45 20.05 4.17
N GLU A 370 14.10 21.07 3.40
CA GLU A 370 13.16 20.93 2.30
C GLU A 370 13.74 20.09 1.16
N ALA A 371 12.88 19.29 0.53
CA ALA A 371 13.20 18.68 -0.75
C ALA A 371 13.26 19.79 -1.83
N PRO A 372 14.09 19.64 -2.88
CA PRO A 372 14.09 20.59 -3.99
C PRO A 372 12.69 20.71 -4.61
N SER A 373 12.23 21.92 -4.93
CA SER A 373 10.85 22.15 -5.41
C SER A 373 10.44 21.31 -6.62
N TYR A 374 11.40 20.89 -7.46
CA TYR A 374 11.13 20.04 -8.61
C TYR A 374 10.70 18.61 -8.25
N THR A 375 10.90 18.15 -7.01
CA THR A 375 10.39 16.85 -6.55
C THR A 375 8.88 16.86 -6.33
N LEU A 376 8.27 18.05 -6.19
CA LEU A 376 6.83 18.25 -6.05
C LEU A 376 6.12 18.36 -7.41
N LEU A 377 6.85 18.33 -8.52
CA LEU A 377 6.24 18.41 -9.84
C LEU A 377 5.34 17.19 -10.10
N PRO A 378 4.15 17.39 -10.69
CA PRO A 378 3.23 16.30 -10.95
C PRO A 378 3.86 15.29 -11.92
N ARG A 379 3.56 14.01 -11.71
CA ARG A 379 3.96 12.97 -12.66
C ARG A 379 3.31 13.23 -14.01
N LEU A 380 4.10 13.11 -15.07
CA LEU A 380 3.59 13.15 -16.43
C LEU A 380 2.71 11.91 -16.67
N PRO A 381 1.49 12.06 -17.21
CA PRO A 381 0.57 10.94 -17.42
C PRO A 381 1.07 10.00 -18.52
N ALA A 382 0.65 8.74 -18.47
CA ALA A 382 0.85 7.79 -19.58
C ALA A 382 0.07 8.23 -20.82
N GLY A 383 0.59 7.93 -22.01
CA GLY A 383 0.03 8.36 -23.29
C GLY A 383 0.19 9.87 -23.54
N LEU A 384 1.17 10.52 -22.88
CA LEU A 384 1.43 11.93 -23.09
C LEU A 384 1.96 12.13 -24.51
N LEU A 385 1.35 13.05 -25.24
CA LEU A 385 1.89 13.60 -26.48
C LEU A 385 1.61 15.10 -26.49
N ILE A 386 2.66 15.89 -26.29
CA ILE A 386 2.59 17.35 -26.42
C ILE A 386 3.65 17.85 -27.41
N LYS A 387 3.31 18.87 -28.19
CA LYS A 387 4.13 19.41 -29.26
C LYS A 387 3.88 20.92 -29.42
N GLU A 388 4.62 21.52 -30.34
CA GLU A 388 4.48 22.93 -30.68
C GLU A 388 3.02 23.32 -30.97
N GLY A 389 2.55 24.39 -30.32
CA GLY A 389 1.17 24.86 -30.35
C GLY A 389 0.28 24.38 -29.20
N ASP A 390 0.68 23.34 -28.46
CA ASP A 390 -0.06 22.89 -27.28
C ASP A 390 0.16 23.84 -26.09
N TYR A 391 -0.77 23.83 -25.13
CA TYR A 391 -0.69 24.65 -23.92
C TYR A 391 -1.33 23.98 -22.69
N GLY A 392 -1.01 24.51 -21.50
CA GLY A 392 -1.57 24.10 -20.20
C GLY A 392 -0.55 23.54 -19.22
N ASP A 393 -1.03 23.05 -18.07
CA ASP A 393 -0.21 22.66 -16.92
C ASP A 393 0.83 21.58 -17.24
N LYS A 394 0.51 20.67 -18.17
CA LYS A 394 1.44 19.62 -18.62
C LYS A 394 2.65 20.20 -19.34
N VAL A 395 2.42 21.22 -20.18
CA VAL A 395 3.49 21.94 -20.88
C VAL A 395 4.34 22.69 -19.87
N GLN A 396 3.71 23.41 -18.94
CA GLN A 396 4.41 24.13 -17.87
C GLN A 396 5.28 23.20 -17.02
N THR A 397 4.75 22.02 -16.69
CA THR A 397 5.48 20.98 -15.96
C THR A 397 6.72 20.55 -16.72
N VAL A 398 6.58 20.20 -18.01
CA VAL A 398 7.72 19.81 -18.87
C VAL A 398 8.75 20.92 -19.00
N GLN A 399 8.33 22.18 -19.21
CA GLN A 399 9.23 23.34 -19.26
C GLN A 399 10.02 23.50 -17.96
N THR A 400 9.36 23.33 -16.81
CA THR A 400 10.00 23.41 -15.49
C THR A 400 10.98 22.27 -15.28
N MET A 401 10.61 21.05 -15.66
CA MET A 401 11.48 19.87 -15.60
C MET A 401 12.74 20.04 -16.46
N LEU A 402 12.58 20.48 -17.72
CA LEU A 402 13.69 20.74 -18.64
C LEU A 402 14.60 21.87 -18.15
N SER A 403 14.03 22.96 -17.64
CA SER A 403 14.77 24.08 -17.06
C SER A 403 15.59 23.65 -15.85
N THR A 404 15.02 22.80 -14.99
CA THR A 404 15.71 22.19 -13.84
C THR A 404 16.90 21.32 -14.26
N LEU A 405 16.79 20.67 -15.41
CA LEU A 405 17.86 19.88 -16.02
C LEU A 405 18.88 20.72 -16.82
N GLY A 406 18.71 22.04 -16.86
CA GLY A 406 19.62 22.98 -17.54
C GLY A 406 19.30 23.24 -19.01
N TYR A 407 18.11 22.87 -19.49
CA TYR A 407 17.65 23.15 -20.85
C TYR A 407 16.78 24.41 -20.87
N SER A 408 17.06 25.34 -21.79
CA SER A 408 16.34 26.61 -21.87
C SER A 408 14.95 26.41 -22.52
N ALA A 409 13.95 26.01 -21.73
CA ALA A 409 12.60 25.67 -22.20
C ALA A 409 11.58 26.80 -21.98
N GLY A 410 11.99 28.06 -22.14
CA GLY A 410 11.13 29.23 -21.97
C GLY A 410 10.80 29.57 -20.50
N ALA A 411 9.85 30.49 -20.31
CA ALA A 411 9.52 31.06 -18.99
C ALA A 411 8.61 30.19 -18.11
N GLY A 412 8.32 28.94 -18.50
CA GLY A 412 7.35 28.11 -17.78
C GLY A 412 5.93 28.67 -17.84
N ASN A 413 5.56 29.34 -18.93
CA ASN A 413 4.26 29.97 -19.14
C ASN A 413 3.17 28.97 -19.58
N GLY A 414 3.53 27.69 -19.75
CA GLY A 414 2.60 26.66 -20.18
C GLY A 414 2.23 26.71 -21.66
N ILE A 415 2.98 27.43 -22.49
CA ILE A 415 2.80 27.47 -23.95
C ILE A 415 3.96 26.73 -24.61
N PHE A 416 3.67 25.73 -25.43
CA PHE A 416 4.69 24.95 -26.13
C PHE A 416 5.09 25.70 -27.39
N ASP A 417 6.00 26.67 -27.23
CA ASP A 417 6.53 27.51 -28.30
C ASP A 417 7.76 26.88 -29.00
N GLU A 418 8.29 27.58 -30.01
CA GLU A 418 9.51 27.18 -30.72
C GLU A 418 10.71 26.99 -29.77
N GLY A 419 10.80 27.79 -28.71
CA GLY A 419 11.84 27.68 -27.70
C GLY A 419 11.74 26.38 -26.90
N THR A 420 10.52 26.01 -26.50
CA THR A 420 10.23 24.74 -25.84
C THR A 420 10.52 23.57 -26.78
N ALA A 421 10.11 23.65 -28.04
CA ALA A 421 10.42 22.63 -29.06
C ALA A 421 11.93 22.46 -29.26
N ALA A 422 12.69 23.56 -29.31
CA ALA A 422 14.14 23.53 -29.42
C ALA A 422 14.81 22.90 -28.19
N ALA A 423 14.33 23.22 -26.98
CA ALA A 423 14.81 22.62 -25.74
C ALA A 423 14.55 21.10 -25.71
N VAL A 424 13.36 20.67 -26.13
CA VAL A 424 12.99 19.25 -26.25
C VAL A 424 13.88 18.53 -27.26
N LYS A 425 14.10 19.11 -28.45
CA LYS A 425 15.01 18.53 -29.46
C LYS A 425 16.43 18.40 -28.91
N LYS A 426 16.92 19.42 -28.20
CA LYS A 426 18.25 19.36 -27.56
C LYS A 426 18.32 18.23 -26.53
N PHE A 427 17.34 18.15 -25.63
CA PHE A 427 17.24 17.06 -24.65
C PHE A 427 17.20 15.69 -25.33
N GLN A 428 16.38 15.53 -26.38
CA GLN A 428 16.28 14.29 -27.14
C GLN A 428 17.63 13.88 -27.76
N ARG A 429 18.37 14.82 -28.34
CA ARG A 429 19.73 14.53 -28.88
C ARG A 429 20.70 14.13 -27.79
N ASP A 430 20.72 14.85 -26.68
CA ASP A 430 21.61 14.58 -25.54
C ASP A 430 21.33 13.20 -24.91
N GLU A 431 20.08 12.72 -24.98
CA GLU A 431 19.62 11.43 -24.46
C GLU A 431 19.47 10.33 -25.53
N ALA A 432 19.96 10.55 -26.76
CA ALA A 432 19.87 9.63 -27.89
C ALA A 432 18.43 9.13 -28.19
N LEU A 433 17.46 10.04 -28.14
CA LEU A 433 16.06 9.85 -28.50
C LEU A 433 15.76 10.42 -29.90
N PRO A 434 14.65 9.99 -30.56
CA PRO A 434 14.19 10.63 -31.80
C PRO A 434 13.95 12.14 -31.59
N ASP A 435 14.61 13.00 -32.38
CA ASP A 435 14.66 14.45 -32.18
C ASP A 435 13.52 15.20 -32.88
N ASN A 436 12.30 14.72 -32.67
CA ASN A 436 11.10 15.27 -33.29
C ASN A 436 10.58 16.57 -32.63
N GLY A 437 11.09 16.94 -31.45
CA GLY A 437 10.66 18.13 -30.71
C GLY A 437 9.29 18.02 -30.03
N ALA A 438 8.69 16.84 -30.03
CA ALA A 438 7.48 16.53 -29.28
C ALA A 438 7.83 15.70 -28.03
N VAL A 439 7.13 15.92 -26.92
CA VAL A 439 7.28 15.10 -25.72
C VAL A 439 6.23 13.99 -25.76
N ASN A 440 6.71 12.80 -26.07
CA ASN A 440 5.98 11.53 -25.94
C ASN A 440 6.35 10.81 -24.63
N ASP A 441 5.75 9.65 -24.37
CA ASP A 441 6.04 8.83 -23.17
C ASP A 441 7.54 8.54 -22.98
N ARG A 442 8.28 8.20 -24.05
CA ARG A 442 9.74 8.02 -23.98
C ARG A 442 10.46 9.25 -23.45
N THR A 443 10.13 10.42 -24.02
CA THR A 443 10.77 11.68 -23.68
C THR A 443 10.40 12.07 -22.25
N ALA A 444 9.12 11.97 -21.88
CA ALA A 444 8.60 12.23 -20.54
C ALA A 444 9.27 11.34 -19.46
N TYR A 445 9.40 10.05 -19.75
CA TYR A 445 10.11 9.12 -18.86
C TYR A 445 11.56 9.52 -18.68
N ARG A 446 12.29 9.80 -19.77
CA ARG A 446 13.71 10.19 -19.67
C ARG A 446 13.89 11.50 -18.93
N ILE A 447 13.02 12.49 -19.12
CA ILE A 447 13.04 13.74 -18.35
C ILE A 447 12.91 13.41 -16.85
N THR A 448 11.91 12.60 -16.49
CA THR A 448 11.65 12.19 -15.11
C THR A 448 12.84 11.41 -14.52
N ALA A 449 13.42 10.48 -15.28
CA ALA A 449 14.58 9.70 -14.86
C ALA A 449 15.80 10.59 -14.60
N ARG A 450 16.08 11.56 -15.47
CA ARG A 450 17.18 12.53 -15.29
C ARG A 450 16.99 13.41 -14.06
N LEU A 451 15.74 13.78 -13.74
CA LEU A 451 15.45 14.50 -12.49
C LEU A 451 15.70 13.62 -11.26
N MET A 452 15.35 12.34 -11.31
CA MET A 452 15.63 11.39 -10.23
C MET A 452 17.14 11.16 -10.05
N GLU A 453 17.90 11.04 -11.14
CA GLU A 453 19.37 10.96 -11.11
C GLU A 453 19.99 12.22 -10.48
N LYS A 454 19.50 13.41 -10.88
CA LYS A 454 19.90 14.69 -10.28
C LYS A 454 19.60 14.72 -8.79
N TYR A 455 18.38 14.34 -8.38
CA TYR A 455 17.98 14.27 -6.98
C TYR A 455 18.87 13.33 -6.18
N LYS A 456 19.09 12.09 -6.64
CA LYS A 456 19.96 11.12 -5.97
C LYS A 456 21.39 11.62 -5.79
N LYS A 457 21.92 12.39 -6.74
CA LYS A 457 23.26 12.99 -6.66
C LYS A 457 23.32 14.19 -5.71
N GLU A 458 22.24 14.96 -5.64
CA GLU A 458 22.20 16.25 -4.93
C GLU A 458 21.54 16.21 -3.56
N ASP A 459 20.84 15.12 -3.25
CA ASP A 459 19.93 14.92 -2.12
C ASP A 459 20.32 15.77 -0.88
N PRO A 460 19.68 16.94 -0.71
CA PRO A 460 20.05 17.86 0.35
C PRO A 460 19.73 17.30 1.73
N GLN A 461 18.67 16.49 1.84
CA GLN A 461 18.26 15.87 3.10
C GLN A 461 19.28 14.81 3.52
N LEU A 462 19.66 13.92 2.60
CA LEU A 462 20.70 12.92 2.86
C LEU A 462 22.02 13.58 3.23
N ARG A 463 22.46 14.61 2.50
CA ARG A 463 23.69 15.36 2.82
C ARG A 463 23.63 15.97 4.21
N ALA A 464 22.49 16.55 4.60
CA ALA A 464 22.31 17.11 5.93
C ALA A 464 22.38 16.03 7.02
N ALA A 465 21.76 14.88 6.80
CA ALA A 465 21.81 13.75 7.75
C ALA A 465 23.22 13.19 7.91
N LEU A 466 23.95 12.96 6.81
CA LEU A 466 25.34 12.51 6.85
C LEU A 466 26.23 13.51 7.62
N LYS A 467 26.04 14.83 7.37
CA LYS A 467 26.76 15.88 8.08
C LYS A 467 26.43 15.90 9.59
N ALA A 468 25.16 15.71 9.96
CA ALA A 468 24.73 15.66 11.35
C ALA A 468 25.40 14.49 12.10
N LEU A 469 25.38 13.30 11.51
CA LEU A 469 26.02 12.10 12.10
C LEU A 469 27.55 12.26 12.23
N GLN A 470 28.21 12.89 11.26
CA GLN A 470 29.65 13.18 11.34
C GLN A 470 30.01 14.18 12.45
N ALA A 471 29.10 15.08 12.82
CA ALA A 471 29.31 16.02 13.90
C ALA A 471 29.16 15.36 15.28
N GLU A 472 28.25 14.40 15.42
CA GLU A 472 28.02 13.63 16.66
C GLU A 472 29.09 12.56 16.92
N GLY A 473 29.80 12.10 15.88
CA GLY A 473 30.86 11.10 15.98
C GLY A 473 32.25 11.65 16.31
N LYS A 474 32.40 12.97 16.50
CA LYS A 474 33.61 13.64 16.99
C LYS A 474 33.47 13.93 18.47
#